data_AF-A0A953P0V0-F1
#
_entry.id   AF-A0A953P0V0-F1
#
_cell.length_a   1.000
_cell.length_b   1.000
_cell.length_c   1.000
_cell.angle_alpha   90.00
_cell.angle_beta   90.00
_cell.angle_gamma   90.00
#
_symmetry.space_group_name_H-M   'P 1'
#
loop_
_entity.id
_entity.type
_entity.pdbx_description
1 polymer ?
#
loop_
_entity_poly.entity_id
_entity_poly.type
_entity_poly.pdbx_seq_one_letter_code
_entity_poly.pdbx_strand_id
1 'polypeptide(L)'
;MIEVTNPMEVQDFARHYAALTDEELLRLALTPDQLTDDAMLALNAELGIRRLATPEHLANFREQETERKREIARNTGEFFLRPYGIGRVRFGKAERKTDSESGLEEFTTTLFVVLFWLPLIPSGTYRVRLLSTRGFLRRDIRVIDRLPLNWAQVWRVWATAAGCIALLIAALYLLVRFT
;
A
#
# COMPACT_ATOMS: atom_id res chain seq x y z
N MET A 1 13.15 0.36 -42.83
CA MET A 1 12.39 -0.81 -42.37
C MET A 1 11.02 -0.28 -42.00
N ILE A 2 10.01 -0.53 -42.83
CA ILE A 2 8.66 0.02 -42.63
C ILE A 2 7.93 -1.01 -41.78
N GLU A 3 7.66 -0.65 -40.53
CA GLU A 3 6.85 -1.48 -39.62
C GLU A 3 5.44 -1.50 -40.19
N VAL A 4 5.04 -2.66 -40.70
CA VAL A 4 3.71 -2.86 -41.27
C VAL A 4 2.75 -2.96 -40.09
N THR A 5 2.13 -1.84 -39.74
CA THR A 5 1.01 -1.73 -38.79
C THR A 5 -0.03 -2.77 -39.18
N ASN A 6 -0.33 -3.75 -38.33
CA ASN A 6 -1.29 -4.79 -38.68
C ASN A 6 -2.70 -4.26 -38.40
N PRO A 7 -3.51 -3.91 -39.42
CA PRO A 7 -4.78 -3.22 -39.21
C PRO A 7 -5.80 -4.07 -38.43
N MET A 8 -5.63 -5.40 -38.39
CA MET A 8 -6.46 -6.26 -37.54
C MET A 8 -6.16 -6.10 -36.05
N GLU A 9 -4.89 -5.99 -35.66
CA GLU A 9 -4.51 -5.87 -34.25
C GLU A 9 -4.97 -4.54 -33.66
N VAL A 10 -4.85 -3.45 -34.42
CA VAL A 10 -5.35 -2.13 -34.03
C VAL A 10 -6.87 -2.16 -33.76
N GLN A 11 -7.64 -2.89 -34.56
CA GLN A 11 -9.09 -3.04 -34.35
C GLN A 11 -9.45 -3.89 -33.14
N ASP A 12 -8.63 -4.89 -32.82
CA ASP A 12 -8.82 -5.72 -31.62
C ASP A 12 -8.50 -4.91 -30.35
N PHE A 13 -7.44 -4.10 -30.36
CA PHE A 13 -7.16 -3.15 -29.27
C PHE A 13 -8.26 -2.10 -29.13
N ALA A 14 -8.76 -1.54 -30.23
CA ALA A 14 -9.86 -0.58 -30.19
C ALA A 14 -11.13 -1.20 -29.55
N ARG A 15 -11.49 -2.43 -29.92
CA ARG A 15 -12.61 -3.14 -29.29
C ARG A 15 -12.38 -3.41 -27.80
N HIS A 16 -11.15 -3.76 -27.42
CA HIS A 16 -10.80 -3.98 -26.02
C HIS A 16 -10.90 -2.69 -25.20
N TYR A 17 -10.34 -1.59 -25.71
CA TYR A 17 -10.36 -0.28 -25.06
C TYR A 17 -11.74 0.36 -25.02
N ALA A 18 -12.58 0.12 -26.03
CA ALA A 18 -13.99 0.53 -26.00
C ALA A 18 -14.75 -0.08 -24.81
N ALA A 19 -14.38 -1.28 -24.36
CA ALA A 19 -14.98 -1.94 -23.20
C ALA A 19 -14.44 -1.46 -21.84
N LEU A 20 -13.31 -0.74 -21.83
CA LEU A 20 -12.70 -0.23 -20.59
C LEU A 20 -13.40 1.04 -20.09
N THR A 21 -13.33 1.24 -18.78
CA THR A 21 -13.76 2.50 -18.15
C THR A 21 -12.75 3.62 -18.40
N ASP A 22 -13.20 4.87 -18.26
CA ASP A 22 -12.36 6.04 -18.47
C ASP A 22 -11.14 6.06 -17.52
N GLU A 23 -11.31 5.61 -16.27
CA GLU A 23 -10.22 5.49 -15.30
C GLU A 23 -9.17 4.44 -15.72
N GLU A 24 -9.61 3.31 -16.28
CA GLU A 24 -8.72 2.27 -16.77
C GLU A 24 -7.95 2.74 -17.99
N LEU A 25 -8.62 3.41 -18.95
CA LEU A 25 -7.96 4.02 -20.12
C LEU A 25 -6.92 5.07 -19.70
N LEU A 26 -7.26 5.93 -18.74
CA LEU A 26 -6.32 6.91 -18.20
C LEU A 26 -5.15 6.26 -17.47
N ARG A 27 -5.36 5.14 -16.76
CA ARG A 27 -4.25 4.38 -16.16
C ARG A 27 -3.32 3.79 -17.21
N LEU A 28 -3.84 3.23 -18.30
CA LEU A 28 -3.05 2.75 -19.43
C LEU A 28 -2.23 3.89 -20.06
N ALA A 29 -2.84 5.07 -20.21
CA ALA A 29 -2.17 6.26 -20.72
C ALA A 29 -0.99 6.75 -19.85
N LEU A 30 -0.96 6.39 -18.56
CA LEU A 30 0.16 6.72 -17.66
C LEU A 30 1.38 5.79 -17.82
N THR A 31 1.23 4.66 -18.52
CA THR A 31 2.30 3.65 -18.75
C THR A 31 2.46 3.35 -20.24
N PRO A 32 2.84 4.34 -21.07
CA PRO A 32 3.02 4.15 -22.51
C PRO A 32 4.20 3.22 -22.83
N ASP A 33 5.13 3.03 -21.90
CA ASP A 33 6.32 2.17 -22.02
C ASP A 33 5.99 0.67 -22.09
N GLN A 34 4.78 0.28 -21.68
CA GLN A 34 4.33 -1.11 -21.69
C GLN A 34 3.43 -1.43 -22.90
N LEU A 35 3.16 -0.45 -23.76
CA LEU A 35 2.26 -0.56 -24.89
C LEU A 35 3.05 -0.72 -26.19
N THR A 36 2.56 -1.59 -27.08
CA THR A 36 3.04 -1.66 -28.47
C THR A 36 2.56 -0.43 -29.24
N ASP A 37 3.22 -0.11 -30.35
CA ASP A 37 2.86 1.06 -31.17
C ASP A 37 1.41 0.98 -31.70
N ASP A 38 0.96 -0.21 -32.10
CA ASP A 38 -0.43 -0.48 -32.52
C ASP A 38 -1.43 -0.26 -31.37
N ALA A 39 -1.07 -0.67 -30.15
CA ALA A 39 -1.89 -0.47 -28.96
C ALA A 39 -1.93 1.00 -28.54
N MET A 40 -0.83 1.73 -28.70
CA MET A 40 -0.77 3.16 -28.41
C MET A 40 -1.61 3.98 -29.41
N LEU A 41 -1.60 3.61 -30.70
CA LEU A 41 -2.46 4.21 -31.71
C LEU A 41 -3.95 4.02 -31.39
N ALA A 42 -4.36 2.79 -31.05
CA ALA A 42 -5.74 2.50 -30.66
C ALA A 42 -6.15 3.23 -29.37
N LEU A 43 -5.26 3.32 -28.38
CA LEU A 43 -5.51 4.03 -27.12
C LEU A 43 -5.72 5.53 -27.35
N ASN A 44 -4.88 6.16 -28.16
CA ASN A 44 -5.00 7.59 -28.48
C ASN A 44 -6.30 7.89 -29.26
N ALA A 45 -6.73 6.98 -30.14
CA ALA A 45 -8.01 7.11 -30.83
C ALA A 45 -9.19 7.09 -29.83
N GLU A 46 -9.22 6.13 -28.91
CA GLU A 46 -10.27 6.05 -27.87
C GLU A 46 -10.25 7.24 -26.90
N LEU A 47 -9.07 7.67 -26.43
CA LEU A 47 -8.94 8.86 -25.59
C LEU A 47 -9.42 10.12 -26.33
N GLY A 48 -9.20 10.21 -27.64
CA GLY A 48 -9.69 11.28 -28.49
C GLY A 48 -11.22 11.26 -28.62
N ILE A 49 -11.81 10.09 -28.88
CA ILE A 49 -13.27 9.89 -28.98
C ILE A 49 -13.95 10.32 -27.67
N ARG A 50 -13.38 9.95 -26.52
CA ARG A 50 -13.92 10.27 -25.18
C ARG A 50 -13.52 11.65 -24.66
N ARG A 51 -12.73 12.42 -25.42
CA ARG A 51 -12.19 13.74 -25.02
C ARG A 51 -11.36 13.70 -23.73
N LEU A 52 -10.74 12.56 -23.46
CA LEU A 52 -9.84 12.33 -22.33
C LEU A 52 -8.37 12.61 -22.67
N ALA A 53 -8.06 12.81 -23.95
CA ALA A 53 -6.71 13.10 -24.45
C ALA A 53 -6.17 14.50 -24.08
N THR A 54 -6.93 15.33 -23.36
CA THR A 54 -6.47 16.66 -22.96
C THR A 54 -5.32 16.54 -21.95
N PRO A 55 -4.20 17.26 -22.14
CA PRO A 55 -3.05 17.18 -21.23
C PRO A 55 -3.41 17.57 -19.79
N GLU A 56 -4.40 18.45 -19.60
CA GLU A 56 -4.93 18.83 -18.29
C GLU A 56 -5.61 17.65 -17.57
N HIS A 57 -6.40 16.84 -18.27
CA HIS A 57 -7.05 15.66 -17.69
C HIS A 57 -6.04 14.60 -17.27
N LEU A 58 -5.03 14.35 -18.11
CA LEU A 58 -3.94 13.42 -17.80
C LEU A 58 -3.09 13.91 -16.62
N ALA A 59 -2.80 15.21 -16.55
CA ALA A 59 -2.07 15.80 -15.43
C ALA A 59 -2.86 15.69 -14.12
N ASN A 60 -4.14 16.06 -14.13
CA ASN A 60 -5.02 15.96 -12.97
C ASN A 60 -5.16 14.49 -12.51
N PHE A 61 -5.35 13.56 -13.44
CA PHE A 61 -5.45 12.14 -13.11
C PHE A 61 -4.12 11.58 -12.56
N ARG A 62 -2.98 12.01 -13.09
CA ARG A 62 -1.66 11.67 -12.55
C ARG A 62 -1.50 12.16 -11.12
N GLU A 63 -1.93 13.39 -10.83
CA GLU A 63 -1.92 13.93 -9.47
C GLU A 63 -2.83 13.14 -8.54
N GLN A 64 -4.07 12.86 -8.95
CA GLN A 64 -5.02 12.06 -8.19
C GLN A 64 -4.52 10.63 -7.92
N GLU A 65 -3.94 9.94 -8.91
CA GLU A 65 -3.33 8.63 -8.69
C GLU A 65 -2.11 8.71 -7.78
N THR A 66 -1.33 9.79 -7.86
CA THR A 66 -0.20 10.02 -6.95
C THR A 66 -0.68 10.27 -5.53
N GLU A 67 -1.74 11.05 -5.35
CA GLU A 67 -2.38 11.30 -4.06
C GLU A 67 -3.00 10.02 -3.50
N ARG A 68 -3.76 9.26 -4.29
CA ARG A 68 -4.30 7.97 -3.91
C ARG A 68 -3.22 7.00 -3.45
N LYS A 69 -2.10 6.92 -4.20
CA LYS A 69 -0.94 6.10 -3.80
C LYS A 69 -0.30 6.62 -2.51
N ARG A 70 -0.20 7.94 -2.33
CA ARG A 70 0.31 8.57 -1.10
C ARG A 70 -0.62 8.33 0.09
N GLU A 71 -1.92 8.39 -0.09
CA GLU A 71 -2.91 8.10 0.94
C GLU A 71 -2.87 6.62 1.32
N ILE A 72 -2.78 5.71 0.35
CA ILE A 72 -2.57 4.29 0.63
C ILE A 72 -1.26 4.11 1.40
N ALA A 73 -0.16 4.76 1.00
CA ALA A 73 1.12 4.69 1.71
C ALA A 73 1.05 5.27 3.13
N ARG A 74 0.36 6.42 3.33
CA ARG A 74 0.12 7.05 4.64
C ARG A 74 -0.77 6.17 5.52
N ASN A 75 -1.90 5.70 5.00
CA ASN A 75 -2.80 4.78 5.72
C ASN A 75 -2.14 3.45 6.07
N THR A 76 -1.11 3.07 5.33
CA THR A 76 -0.32 1.89 5.64
C THR A 76 0.80 2.22 6.65
N GLY A 77 1.25 3.48 6.77
CA GLY A 77 2.46 3.87 7.50
C GLY A 77 2.36 4.94 8.59
N GLU A 78 1.19 5.51 8.90
CA GLU A 78 1.08 6.55 9.93
C GLU A 78 1.11 5.97 11.35
N PHE A 79 2.27 6.14 11.98
CA PHE A 79 2.59 5.83 13.39
C PHE A 79 1.99 6.85 14.36
N PHE A 80 0.71 7.19 14.23
CA PHE A 80 0.05 8.05 15.22
C PHE A 80 -0.86 7.20 16.11
N LEU A 81 -0.42 7.00 17.34
CA LEU A 81 -1.32 6.78 18.48
C LEU A 81 -2.26 7.99 18.52
N ARG A 82 -3.40 7.92 17.82
CA ARG A 82 -4.48 8.88 18.06
C ARG A 82 -4.89 8.70 19.52
N PRO A 83 -4.87 9.76 20.35
CA PRO A 83 -5.17 9.64 21.78
C PRO A 83 -6.60 9.13 22.05
N TYR A 84 -7.47 9.12 21.03
CA TYR A 84 -8.84 8.66 21.12
C TYR A 84 -9.18 7.69 19.98
N GLY A 85 -9.25 6.40 20.32
CA GLY A 85 -10.16 5.41 19.75
C GLY A 85 -10.04 5.12 18.24
N ILE A 86 -9.52 3.93 17.94
CA ILE A 86 -9.58 3.25 16.63
C ILE A 86 -8.50 3.71 15.64
N GLY A 87 -7.57 2.81 15.35
CA GLY A 87 -6.52 3.03 14.35
C GLY A 87 -5.87 1.71 13.91
N ARG A 88 -5.14 1.74 12.79
CA ARG A 88 -4.34 0.60 12.33
C ARG A 88 -2.89 0.79 12.78
N VAL A 89 -2.35 -0.16 13.53
CA VAL A 89 -0.97 -0.10 14.05
C VAL A 89 -0.22 -1.36 13.63
N ARG A 90 1.00 -1.19 13.13
CA ARG A 90 1.91 -2.29 12.79
C ARG A 90 2.64 -2.76 14.04
N PHE A 91 2.49 -4.04 14.39
CA PHE A 91 3.19 -4.66 15.50
C PHE A 91 4.18 -5.71 15.01
N GLY A 92 5.36 -5.68 15.63
CA GLY A 92 6.47 -6.61 15.41
C GLY A 92 7.24 -6.37 14.10
N LYS A 93 8.54 -6.66 14.18
CA LYS A 93 9.47 -6.72 13.04
C LYS A 93 10.10 -8.11 13.09
N ALA A 94 9.62 -9.01 12.24
CA ALA A 94 10.14 -10.37 12.12
C ALA A 94 10.98 -10.48 10.83
N GLU A 95 11.89 -11.47 10.80
CA GLU A 95 12.66 -11.84 9.61
C GLU A 95 13.38 -10.66 8.94
N ARG A 96 14.11 -9.88 9.74
CA ARG A 96 14.91 -8.77 9.22
C ARG A 96 15.98 -9.32 8.29
N LYS A 97 15.85 -9.06 6.99
CA LYS A 97 16.91 -9.30 6.01
C LYS A 97 17.53 -7.96 5.67
N THR A 98 18.79 -7.80 6.05
CA THR A 98 19.58 -6.63 5.68
C THR A 98 20.43 -7.03 4.50
N ASP A 99 20.15 -6.42 3.35
CA ASP A 99 21.03 -6.54 2.21
C ASP A 99 22.16 -5.51 2.35
N SER A 100 23.38 -6.01 2.60
CA SER A 100 24.55 -5.18 2.89
C SER A 100 25.04 -4.37 1.69
N GLU A 101 24.69 -4.78 0.46
CA GLU A 101 25.13 -4.08 -0.75
C GLU A 101 24.23 -2.91 -1.12
N SER A 102 22.92 -3.06 -0.96
CA SER A 102 21.92 -2.06 -1.38
C SER A 102 21.43 -1.16 -0.24
N GLY A 103 21.77 -1.48 1.02
CA GLY A 103 21.26 -0.79 2.20
C GLY A 103 19.74 -0.96 2.37
N LEU A 104 19.17 -1.99 1.75
CA LEU A 104 17.75 -2.31 1.85
C LEU A 104 17.51 -3.21 3.06
N GLU A 105 16.59 -2.80 3.92
CA GLU A 105 16.12 -3.62 5.02
C GLU A 105 14.72 -4.14 4.72
N GLU A 106 14.58 -5.45 4.59
CA GLU A 106 13.28 -6.11 4.49
C GLU A 106 12.87 -6.65 5.86
N PHE A 107 11.63 -6.39 6.25
CA PHE A 107 11.06 -7.01 7.45
C PHE A 107 9.57 -7.30 7.30
N THR A 108 9.14 -8.32 8.03
CA THR A 108 7.75 -8.75 8.09
C THR A 108 7.08 -8.10 9.29
N THR A 109 5.93 -7.45 9.08
CA THR A 109 5.17 -6.77 10.14
C THR A 109 3.69 -7.09 10.06
N THR A 110 3.03 -7.24 11.20
CA THR A 110 1.59 -7.57 11.24
C THR A 110 0.79 -6.32 11.60
N LEU A 111 -0.19 -5.99 10.76
CA LEU A 111 -1.08 -4.87 10.96
C LEU A 111 -2.25 -5.30 11.85
N PHE A 112 -2.50 -4.52 12.90
CA PHE A 112 -3.62 -4.70 13.80
C PHE A 112 -4.55 -3.50 13.74
N VAL A 113 -5.84 -3.74 13.80
CA VAL A 113 -6.82 -2.73 14.19
C VAL A 113 -6.79 -2.66 15.72
N VAL A 114 -6.42 -1.49 16.24
CA VAL A 114 -6.30 -1.20 17.66
C VAL A 114 -7.54 -0.43 18.12
N LEU A 115 -8.17 -0.87 19.20
CA LEU A 115 -9.29 -0.21 19.87
C LEU A 115 -8.88 0.10 21.31
N PHE A 116 -8.99 1.35 21.76
CA PHE A 116 -8.54 1.78 23.11
C PHE A 116 -7.19 1.17 23.49
N TRP A 117 -6.11 1.48 22.76
CA TRP A 117 -4.74 0.93 22.90
C TRP A 117 -4.57 -0.61 22.76
N LEU A 118 -5.65 -1.40 22.66
CA LEU A 118 -5.59 -2.86 22.56
C LEU A 118 -5.60 -3.35 21.11
N PRO A 119 -4.62 -4.16 20.69
CA PRO A 119 -4.60 -4.76 19.36
C PRO A 119 -5.68 -5.84 19.23
N LEU A 120 -6.79 -5.51 18.58
CA LEU A 120 -8.01 -6.32 18.59
C LEU A 120 -8.08 -7.30 17.41
N ILE A 121 -7.96 -6.78 16.18
CA ILE A 121 -8.16 -7.58 14.96
C ILE A 121 -6.87 -7.57 14.13
N PRO A 122 -6.19 -8.71 13.95
CA PRO A 122 -5.07 -8.81 13.04
C PRO A 122 -5.58 -8.77 11.59
N SER A 123 -5.27 -7.72 10.85
CA SER A 123 -5.82 -7.48 9.50
C SER A 123 -4.96 -8.06 8.37
N GLY A 124 -3.68 -8.32 8.63
CA GLY A 124 -2.77 -8.87 7.64
C GLY A 124 -1.30 -8.74 8.03
N THR A 125 -0.48 -9.65 7.52
CA THR A 125 0.98 -9.57 7.62
C THR A 125 1.52 -9.01 6.31
N TYR A 126 2.42 -8.03 6.40
CA TYR A 126 2.99 -7.33 5.25
C TYR A 126 4.51 -7.47 5.26
N ARG A 127 5.07 -7.78 4.10
CA ARG A 127 6.51 -7.68 3.87
C ARG A 127 6.83 -6.28 3.38
N VAL A 128 7.66 -5.60 4.15
CA VAL A 128 7.97 -4.20 3.96
C VAL A 128 9.46 -4.09 3.64
N ARG A 129 9.80 -3.33 2.60
CA ARG A 129 11.17 -2.97 2.25
C ARG A 129 11.39 -1.51 2.61
N LEU A 130 12.35 -1.26 3.49
CA LEU A 130 12.86 0.06 3.80
C LEU A 130 14.11 0.32 2.97
N LEU A 131 14.12 1.46 2.28
CA LEU A 131 15.38 2.04 1.82
C LEU A 131 16.04 2.71 3.02
N SER A 132 17.08 2.08 3.58
CA SER A 132 17.87 2.69 4.65
C SER A 132 18.90 3.61 4.02
N THR A 133 18.48 4.80 3.56
CA THR A 133 19.44 5.87 3.31
C THR A 133 20.13 6.19 4.63
N ARG A 134 21.46 6.10 4.65
CA ARG A 134 22.34 6.33 5.80
C ARG A 134 22.22 7.80 6.23
N GLY A 135 21.18 8.14 6.98
CA GLY A 135 20.88 9.51 7.40
C GLY A 135 19.49 9.64 7.99
N PHE A 136 19.30 10.59 8.92
CA PHE A 136 18.06 10.85 9.67
C PHE A 136 16.85 11.28 8.80
N LEU A 137 16.95 11.32 7.48
CA LEU A 137 15.94 11.86 6.59
C LEU A 137 15.20 10.76 5.82
N ARG A 138 13.87 10.80 5.96
CA ARG A 138 12.82 10.03 5.26
C ARG A 138 13.11 8.54 5.02
N ARG A 139 12.56 7.72 5.92
CA ARG A 139 12.35 6.28 5.70
C ARG A 139 11.23 6.12 4.68
N ASP A 140 11.59 5.88 3.41
CA ASP A 140 10.60 5.48 2.42
C ASP A 140 10.25 3.99 2.64
N ILE A 141 8.97 3.73 2.86
CA ILE A 141 8.45 2.41 3.25
C ILE A 141 7.65 1.88 2.07
N ARG A 142 8.20 0.90 1.35
CA ARG A 142 7.47 0.22 0.27
C ARG A 142 6.94 -1.12 0.76
N VAL A 143 5.64 -1.33 0.64
CA VAL A 143 5.00 -2.64 0.84
C VAL A 143 5.20 -3.44 -0.42
N ILE A 144 5.87 -4.59 -0.31
CA ILE A 144 6.09 -5.49 -1.45
C ILE A 144 4.89 -6.44 -1.57
N ASP A 145 4.63 -7.19 -0.50
CA ASP A 145 3.68 -8.32 -0.54
C ASP A 145 2.82 -8.40 0.72
N ARG A 146 1.60 -8.91 0.55
CA ARG A 146 0.71 -9.35 1.63
C ARG A 146 0.92 -10.83 1.86
N LEU A 147 1.44 -11.20 3.03
CA LEU A 147 1.65 -12.58 3.43
C LEU A 147 0.42 -13.13 4.17
N PRO A 148 0.23 -14.47 4.17
CA PRO A 148 -0.73 -15.09 5.08
C PRO A 148 -0.39 -14.74 6.53
N LEU A 149 -1.43 -14.63 7.34
CA LEU A 149 -1.33 -14.09 8.70
C LEU A 149 -0.37 -14.94 9.55
N ASN A 150 0.64 -14.29 10.14
CA ASN A 150 1.55 -14.97 11.06
C ASN A 150 0.89 -15.11 12.45
N TRP A 151 0.17 -16.21 12.66
CA TRP A 151 -0.54 -16.50 13.91
C TRP A 151 0.37 -16.58 15.14
N ALA A 152 1.62 -17.02 14.99
CA ALA A 152 2.57 -17.05 16.11
C ALA A 152 2.89 -15.64 16.63
N GLN A 153 2.99 -14.67 15.72
CA GLN A 153 3.17 -13.26 16.08
C GLN A 153 1.91 -12.68 16.72
N VAL A 154 0.72 -13.05 16.22
CA VAL A 154 -0.57 -12.62 16.80
C VAL A 154 -0.70 -13.06 18.24
N TRP A 155 -0.45 -14.34 18.53
CA TRP A 155 -0.55 -14.87 19.90
C TRP A 155 0.40 -14.18 20.87
N ARG A 156 1.63 -13.87 20.45
CA ARG A 156 2.59 -13.14 21.29
C ARG A 156 2.09 -11.74 21.65
N VAL A 157 1.50 -11.02 20.68
CA VAL A 157 0.96 -9.67 20.91
C VAL A 157 -0.21 -9.73 21.90
N TRP A 158 -1.13 -10.68 21.75
CA TRP A 158 -2.24 -10.86 22.68
C TRP A 158 -1.80 -11.30 24.07
N ALA A 159 -0.83 -12.20 24.19
CA ALA A 159 -0.28 -12.62 25.47
C ALA A 159 0.34 -11.42 26.23
N THR A 160 1.11 -10.58 25.55
CA THR A 160 1.67 -9.36 26.15
C THR A 160 0.57 -8.39 26.58
N ALA A 161 -0.44 -8.17 25.73
CA ALA A 161 -1.57 -7.30 26.06
C ALA A 161 -2.35 -7.80 27.29
N ALA A 162 -2.64 -9.09 27.36
CA ALA A 162 -3.31 -9.71 28.50
C ALA A 162 -2.49 -9.59 29.79
N GLY A 163 -1.16 -9.77 29.71
CA GLY A 163 -0.25 -9.56 30.84
C GLY A 163 -0.28 -8.12 31.36
N CYS A 164 -0.28 -7.11 30.47
CA CYS A 164 -0.40 -5.70 30.86
C CYS A 164 -1.75 -5.40 31.53
N ILE A 165 -2.86 -5.94 31.01
CA ILE A 165 -4.19 -5.78 31.61
C ILE A 165 -4.22 -6.41 33.01
N ALA A 166 -3.70 -7.63 33.17
CA ALA A 166 -3.67 -8.32 34.45
C ALA A 166 -2.88 -7.54 35.52
N LEU A 167 -1.72 -6.99 35.14
CA LEU A 167 -0.92 -6.13 36.02
C LEU A 167 -1.68 -4.87 36.43
N LEU A 168 -2.39 -4.24 35.49
CA LEU A 168 -3.18 -3.03 35.77
C LEU A 168 -4.35 -3.34 36.72
N ILE A 169 -5.07 -4.45 36.51
CA ILE A 169 -6.13 -4.92 37.41
C ILE A 169 -5.56 -5.23 38.80
N ALA A 170 -4.43 -5.93 38.88
CA ALA A 170 -3.79 -6.23 40.16
C ALA A 170 -3.36 -4.96 40.91
N ALA A 171 -2.79 -3.98 40.20
CA ALA A 171 -2.43 -2.69 40.79
C ALA A 171 -3.64 -1.93 41.32
N LEU A 172 -4.74 -1.87 40.55
CA LEU A 172 -6.00 -1.25 40.99
C LEU A 172 -6.59 -1.97 42.21
N TYR A 173 -6.60 -3.30 42.20
CA TYR A 173 -7.09 -4.10 43.32
C TYR A 173 -6.27 -3.86 44.60
N LEU A 174 -4.93 -3.80 44.48
CA LEU A 174 -4.06 -3.46 45.60
C LEU A 174 -4.33 -2.05 46.10
N LEU A 175 -4.47 -1.07 45.20
CA LEU A 175 -4.74 0.32 45.58
C LEU A 175 -6.06 0.44 46.34
N VAL A 176 -7.14 -0.17 45.85
CA VAL A 176 -8.44 -0.23 46.55
C VAL A 176 -8.36 -0.95 47.89
N ARG A 177 -7.50 -1.98 48.02
CA ARG A 177 -7.35 -2.74 49.27
C ARG A 177 -6.56 -1.99 50.35
N PHE A 178 -5.67 -1.08 49.96
CA PHE A 178 -4.83 -0.30 50.87
C PHE A 178 -5.39 1.10 51.19
N THR A 179 -6.51 1.49 50.56
CA THR A 179 -7.24 2.73 50.84
C THR A 179 -8.45 2.43 51.71
#